data_AF-A0A8H4LG51-F1
#
_entry.id   AF-A0A8H4LG51-F1
#
_cell.length_a   1.000
_cell.length_b   1.000
_cell.length_c   1.000
_cell.angle_alpha   90.00
_cell.angle_beta   90.00
_cell.angle_gamma   90.00
#
_symmetry.space_group_name_H-M   'P 1'
#
loop_
_entity.id
_entity.type
_entity.pdbx_description
1 polymer ?
#
loop_
_entity_poly.entity_id
_entity_poly.type
_entity_poly.pdbx_seq_one_letter_code
_entity_poly.pdbx_strand_id
1 'polypeptide(L)'
;MSYPEKGNVLTIPAWTPESEQAVLEISWSQSFRTRSARYYIIRAQNQSRGNVDVLVYVQDRFYKEEASNDYIGRLPGARKEGNTWVVTISDRFQYGQKNKNGDGRWVALHDKDNKPYQHRFMVTTIQGQAAEWAKTLAKSFGAGEIADAVSKLGNNFIGDYLHTF
;
A
#
# COMPACT_ATOMS: atom_id res chain seq x y z
N MET A 1 -8.81 7.86 16.20
CA MET A 1 -8.45 6.73 15.32
C MET A 1 -7.48 7.26 14.28
N SER A 2 -6.28 6.70 14.20
CA SER A 2 -5.14 7.23 13.42
C SER A 2 -4.89 6.48 12.11
N TYR A 3 -5.81 5.62 11.69
CA TYR A 3 -5.66 4.81 10.49
C TYR A 3 -6.31 5.46 9.25
N PRO A 4 -5.85 5.13 8.03
CA PRO A 4 -6.43 5.66 6.80
C PRO A 4 -7.85 5.13 6.56
N GLU A 5 -8.74 6.02 6.14
CA GLU A 5 -10.14 5.73 5.83
C GLU A 5 -10.58 6.42 4.54
N LYS A 6 -11.65 5.90 3.95
CA LYS A 6 -12.28 6.53 2.79
C LYS A 6 -12.62 7.99 3.08
N GLY A 7 -12.34 8.86 2.10
CA GLY A 7 -12.52 10.31 2.22
C GLY A 7 -11.35 11.04 2.88
N ASN A 8 -10.38 10.34 3.47
CA ASN A 8 -9.14 11.00 3.94
C ASN A 8 -8.32 11.48 2.74
N VAL A 9 -7.52 12.52 2.95
CA VAL A 9 -6.65 13.11 1.94
C VAL A 9 -5.21 12.71 2.21
N LEU A 10 -4.59 12.05 1.22
CA LEU A 10 -3.20 11.62 1.26
C LEU A 10 -2.32 12.50 0.39
N THR A 11 -1.12 12.81 0.90
CA THR A 11 -0.01 13.35 0.12
C THR A 11 0.92 12.21 -0.22
N ILE A 12 0.98 11.86 -1.50
CA ILE A 12 1.78 10.77 -2.05
C ILE A 12 2.91 11.41 -2.86
N PRO A 13 4.19 11.18 -2.55
CA PRO A 13 5.30 11.61 -3.41
C PRO A 13 5.05 11.23 -4.88
N ALA A 14 5.43 12.08 -5.83
CA ALA A 14 5.40 11.70 -7.24
C ALA A 14 6.52 10.70 -7.53
N TRP A 15 6.32 9.87 -8.56
CA TRP A 15 7.36 8.93 -8.97
C TRP A 15 8.64 9.67 -9.39
N THR A 16 9.77 9.16 -8.92
CA THR A 16 11.11 9.56 -9.33
C THR A 16 11.95 8.31 -9.60
N PRO A 17 13.08 8.40 -10.31
CA PRO A 17 13.96 7.24 -10.52
C PRO A 17 14.40 6.55 -9.22
N GLU A 18 14.57 7.30 -8.12
CA GLU A 18 14.91 6.75 -6.80
C GLU A 18 13.80 5.88 -6.22
N SER A 19 12.55 6.05 -6.67
CA SER A 19 11.41 5.22 -6.24
C SER A 19 11.59 3.75 -6.62
N GLU A 20 12.45 3.43 -7.61
CA GLU A 20 12.79 2.04 -7.98
C GLU A 20 13.51 1.29 -6.85
N GLN A 21 14.11 1.99 -5.88
CA GLN A 21 14.69 1.36 -4.68
C GLN A 21 13.61 0.83 -3.71
N ALA A 22 12.37 1.31 -3.86
CA ALA A 22 11.23 1.00 -3.02
C ALA A 22 10.18 0.13 -3.75
N VAL A 23 10.61 -0.68 -4.71
CA VAL A 23 9.72 -1.54 -5.50
C VAL A 23 9.78 -2.99 -5.02
N LEU A 24 8.65 -3.68 -5.09
CA LEU A 24 8.56 -5.11 -4.87
C LEU A 24 7.64 -5.77 -5.90
N GLU A 25 7.94 -7.03 -6.20
CA GLU A 25 7.07 -7.86 -7.01
C GLU A 25 6.22 -8.75 -6.09
N ILE A 26 4.90 -8.62 -6.20
CA ILE A 26 3.95 -9.48 -5.51
C ILE A 26 3.45 -10.51 -6.50
N SER A 27 3.66 -11.79 -6.18
CA SER A 27 3.10 -12.91 -6.94
C SER A 27 2.00 -13.59 -6.13
N TRP A 28 0.88 -13.94 -6.78
CA TRP A 28 -0.25 -14.66 -6.17
C TRP A 28 -0.88 -15.63 -7.17
N SER A 29 -1.71 -16.55 -6.65
CA SER A 29 -2.49 -17.46 -7.48
C SER A 29 -3.94 -16.97 -7.58
N GLN A 30 -4.47 -16.92 -8.80
CA GLN A 30 -5.85 -16.53 -9.08
C GLN A 30 -6.34 -17.28 -10.33
N SER A 31 -7.50 -17.92 -10.24
CA SER A 31 -8.10 -18.68 -11.35
C SER A 31 -7.15 -19.73 -11.95
N PHE A 32 -6.48 -20.51 -11.08
CA PHE A 32 -5.49 -21.53 -11.44
C PHE A 32 -4.26 -21.01 -12.21
N ARG A 33 -4.02 -19.69 -12.22
CA ARG A 33 -2.85 -19.07 -12.84
C ARG A 33 -2.07 -18.29 -11.80
N THR A 34 -0.76 -18.34 -11.91
CA THR A 34 0.13 -17.42 -11.19
C THR A 34 0.06 -16.05 -11.87
N ARG A 35 -0.23 -15.01 -11.09
CA ARG A 35 -0.13 -13.61 -11.51
C ARG A 35 0.97 -12.94 -10.69
N SER A 36 1.61 -11.94 -11.28
CA SER A 36 2.49 -11.04 -10.53
C SER A 36 2.27 -9.59 -10.96
N ALA A 37 2.61 -8.68 -10.07
CA ALA A 37 2.62 -7.26 -10.35
C ALA A 37 3.64 -6.54 -9.47
N ARG A 38 4.23 -5.47 -10.02
CA ARG A 38 5.15 -4.58 -9.32
C ARG A 38 4.38 -3.52 -8.55
N TYR A 39 4.76 -3.33 -7.29
CA TYR A 39 4.20 -2.34 -6.38
C TYR A 39 5.33 -1.49 -5.79
N TYR A 40 5.09 -0.19 -5.71
CA TYR A 40 5.94 0.75 -5.00
C TYR A 40 5.42 0.89 -3.59
N ILE A 41 6.34 0.81 -2.63
CA ILE A 41 6.08 1.12 -1.24
C ILE A 41 6.25 2.62 -1.10
N ILE A 42 5.22 3.29 -0.60
CA ILE A 42 5.19 4.73 -0.46
C ILE A 42 4.82 5.09 0.98
N ARG A 43 5.53 6.08 1.51
CA ARG A 43 5.27 6.72 2.79
C ARG A 43 4.48 7.97 2.45
N ALA A 44 3.17 7.88 2.55
CA ALA A 44 2.28 9.01 2.34
C ALA A 44 2.00 9.71 3.67
N GLN A 45 1.55 10.96 3.60
CA GLN A 45 1.05 11.71 4.76
C GLN A 45 -0.45 11.88 4.67
N ASN A 46 -1.18 11.52 5.73
CA ASN A 46 -2.62 11.73 5.82
C ASN A 46 -2.94 13.12 6.37
N GLN A 47 -3.19 14.08 5.47
CA GLN A 47 -3.49 15.47 5.82
C GLN A 47 -4.73 15.59 6.70
N SER A 48 -5.75 14.76 6.44
CA SER A 48 -7.00 14.77 7.20
C SER A 48 -6.85 14.26 8.65
N ARG A 49 -5.72 13.61 8.96
CA ARG A 49 -5.43 13.02 10.28
C ARG A 49 -4.18 13.62 10.92
N GLY A 50 -3.85 14.88 10.61
CA GLY A 50 -2.72 15.57 11.23
C GLY A 50 -1.36 15.17 10.65
N ASN A 51 -1.30 14.85 9.36
CA ASN A 51 -0.10 14.46 8.63
C ASN A 51 0.60 13.20 9.18
N VAL A 52 -0.17 12.27 9.76
CA VAL A 52 0.36 10.97 10.17
C VAL A 52 0.85 10.18 8.96
N ASP A 53 1.96 9.46 9.15
CA ASP A 53 2.51 8.57 8.14
C ASP A 53 1.53 7.42 7.85
N VAL A 54 1.28 7.16 6.57
CA VAL A 54 0.47 6.06 6.08
C VAL A 54 1.28 5.27 5.07
N LEU A 55 1.34 3.96 5.26
CA LEU A 55 1.89 3.06 4.27
C LEU A 55 0.93 2.90 3.10
N VAL A 56 1.44 3.11 1.89
CA VAL A 56 0.69 2.99 0.65
C VAL A 56 1.45 2.07 -0.29
N TYR A 57 0.75 1.12 -0.89
CA TYR A 57 1.28 0.33 -1.99
C TYR A 57 0.63 0.79 -3.29
N VAL A 58 1.43 1.19 -4.27
CA VAL A 58 0.90 1.64 -5.56
C VAL A 58 1.43 0.76 -6.68
N GLN A 59 0.53 0.18 -7.47
CA GLN A 59 0.94 -0.64 -8.62
C GLN A 59 1.59 0.22 -9.70
N ASP A 60 2.56 -0.33 -10.44
CA ASP A 60 3.38 0.38 -11.45
C ASP A 60 2.56 1.25 -12.43
N ARG A 61 1.49 0.70 -13.03
CA ARG A 61 0.60 1.44 -13.93
C ARG A 61 -0.12 2.65 -13.31
N PHE A 62 -0.24 2.70 -11.98
CA PHE A 62 -0.88 3.79 -11.26
C PHE A 62 0.16 4.85 -10.84
N TYR A 63 1.44 4.51 -10.80
CA TYR A 63 2.47 5.37 -10.21
C TYR A 63 3.49 5.90 -11.21
N LYS A 64 4.04 5.03 -12.05
CA LYS A 64 5.12 5.36 -13.00
C LYS A 64 4.60 5.65 -14.39
N GLU A 65 3.59 4.92 -14.85
CA GLU A 65 3.09 5.03 -16.22
C GLU A 65 2.13 6.21 -16.38
N GLU A 66 2.64 7.42 -16.65
CA GLU A 66 1.81 8.62 -16.84
C GLU A 66 0.80 8.50 -18.00
N ALA A 67 1.10 7.63 -18.98
CA ALA A 67 0.22 7.34 -20.11
C ALA A 67 -1.00 6.48 -19.73
N SER A 68 -0.91 5.72 -18.63
CA SER A 68 -1.96 4.82 -18.15
C SER A 68 -3.23 5.58 -17.78
N ASN A 69 -4.40 5.05 -18.15
CA ASN A 69 -5.71 5.58 -17.73
C ASN A 69 -5.93 5.50 -16.21
N ASP A 70 -5.17 4.63 -15.55
CA ASP A 70 -5.23 4.43 -14.11
C ASP A 70 -4.17 5.25 -13.35
N TYR A 71 -3.38 6.08 -14.04
CA TYR A 71 -2.36 6.91 -13.41
C TYR A 71 -2.94 7.75 -12.27
N ILE A 72 -2.20 7.88 -11.17
CA ILE A 72 -2.62 8.58 -9.94
C ILE A 72 -3.11 10.00 -10.21
N GLY A 73 -2.50 10.71 -11.16
CA GLY A 73 -2.91 12.06 -11.57
C GLY A 73 -4.24 12.14 -12.31
N ARG A 74 -4.80 11.00 -12.74
CA ARG A 74 -6.12 10.90 -13.38
C ARG A 74 -7.22 10.51 -12.39
N LEU A 75 -6.89 10.25 -11.13
CA LEU A 75 -7.91 9.98 -10.12
C LEU A 75 -8.80 11.22 -9.91
N PRO A 76 -10.10 11.04 -9.67
CA PRO A 76 -11.00 12.17 -9.42
C PRO A 76 -10.52 13.03 -8.24
N GLY A 77 -10.35 14.33 -8.49
CA GLY A 77 -9.87 15.28 -7.48
C GLY A 77 -8.38 15.17 -7.14
N ALA A 78 -7.60 14.35 -7.87
CA ALA A 78 -6.15 14.36 -7.74
C ALA A 78 -5.59 15.71 -8.21
N ARG A 79 -4.66 16.24 -7.43
CA ARG A 79 -3.96 17.49 -7.75
C ARG A 79 -2.47 17.33 -7.48
N LYS A 80 -1.64 17.91 -8.34
CA LYS A 80 -0.19 17.90 -8.17
C LYS A 80 0.24 19.14 -7.38
N GLU A 81 0.98 18.94 -6.31
CA GLU A 81 1.62 19.99 -5.51
C GLU A 81 3.13 19.76 -5.51
N GLY A 82 3.85 20.51 -6.34
CA GLY A 82 5.28 20.32 -6.54
C GLY A 82 5.60 18.90 -6.99
N ASN A 83 6.37 18.17 -6.17
CA ASN A 83 6.74 16.77 -6.41
C ASN A 83 5.85 15.77 -5.65
N THR A 84 4.61 16.15 -5.35
CA THR A 84 3.64 15.28 -4.65
C THR A 84 2.28 15.31 -5.34
N TRP A 85 1.53 14.24 -5.17
CA TRP A 85 0.13 14.10 -5.51
C TRP A 85 -0.70 14.16 -4.25
N VAL A 86 -1.65 15.09 -4.22
CA VAL A 86 -2.69 15.11 -3.20
C VAL A 86 -3.92 14.42 -3.75
N VAL A 87 -4.29 13.32 -3.11
CA VAL A 87 -5.39 12.44 -3.55
C VAL A 87 -6.30 12.13 -2.38
N THR A 88 -7.59 11.99 -2.67
CA THR A 88 -8.57 11.50 -1.69
C THR A 88 -8.61 9.98 -1.76
N ILE A 89 -8.62 9.30 -0.61
CA ILE A 89 -8.84 7.85 -0.54
C ILE A 89 -10.27 7.57 -0.99
N SER A 90 -10.42 7.15 -2.24
CA SER A 90 -11.70 6.81 -2.86
C SER A 90 -11.94 5.29 -2.87
N ASP A 91 -12.99 4.88 -3.55
CA ASP A 91 -13.33 3.48 -3.86
C ASP A 91 -12.30 2.76 -4.75
N ARG A 92 -11.36 3.50 -5.36
CA ARG A 92 -10.21 2.97 -6.11
C ARG A 92 -9.15 2.36 -5.21
N PHE A 93 -9.15 2.71 -3.92
CA PHE A 93 -8.22 2.14 -2.95
C PHE A 93 -8.82 0.89 -2.32
N GLN A 94 -7.96 -0.08 -2.03
CA GLN A 94 -8.25 -1.19 -1.13
C GLN A 94 -7.40 -1.07 0.14
N TYR A 95 -7.76 -1.81 1.17
CA TYR A 95 -7.15 -1.69 2.49
C TYR A 95 -6.60 -3.04 2.93
N GLY A 96 -5.38 -3.04 3.45
CA GLY A 96 -4.91 -4.14 4.31
C GLY A 96 -4.95 -3.69 5.76
N GLN A 97 -5.17 -4.63 6.67
CA GLN A 97 -5.27 -4.36 8.11
C GLN A 97 -4.93 -5.63 8.90
N LYS A 98 -4.34 -5.45 10.08
CA LYS A 98 -3.99 -6.57 10.95
C LYS A 98 -5.21 -7.34 11.44
N ASN A 99 -6.28 -6.62 11.77
CA ASN A 99 -7.48 -7.18 12.35
C ASN A 99 -8.71 -6.38 11.96
N LYS A 100 -9.88 -6.87 12.37
CA LYS A 100 -11.19 -6.27 12.07
C LYS A 100 -11.38 -4.86 12.64
N ASN A 101 -10.57 -4.46 13.63
CA ASN A 101 -10.65 -3.13 14.24
C ASN A 101 -9.94 -2.06 13.40
N GLY A 102 -9.22 -2.44 12.34
CA GLY A 102 -8.47 -1.52 11.49
C GLY A 102 -7.06 -1.21 12.01
N ASP A 103 -6.56 -1.99 12.98
CA ASP A 103 -5.20 -1.80 13.49
C ASP A 103 -4.16 -2.01 12.39
N GLY A 104 -3.17 -1.12 12.34
CA GLY A 104 -2.11 -1.15 11.33
C GLY A 104 -2.63 -1.03 9.89
N ARG A 105 -3.80 -0.41 9.67
CA ARG A 105 -4.37 -0.32 8.33
C ARG A 105 -3.49 0.52 7.39
N TRP A 106 -3.34 0.02 6.18
CA TRP A 106 -2.61 0.62 5.07
C TRP A 106 -3.48 0.54 3.82
N VAL A 107 -3.09 1.25 2.77
CA VAL A 107 -3.88 1.32 1.53
C VAL A 107 -3.11 0.83 0.31
N ALA A 108 -3.82 0.20 -0.61
CA ALA A 108 -3.34 -0.24 -1.91
C ALA A 108 -4.06 0.56 -2.99
N LEU A 109 -3.31 1.20 -3.89
CA LEU A 109 -3.82 1.73 -5.14
C LEU A 109 -3.37 0.81 -6.27
N HIS A 110 -4.29 -0.03 -6.73
CA HIS A 110 -4.04 -1.03 -7.74
C HIS A 110 -5.33 -1.47 -8.42
N ASP A 111 -5.18 -2.33 -9.40
CA ASP A 111 -6.33 -2.95 -10.05
C ASP A 111 -7.01 -3.97 -9.15
N LYS A 112 -8.29 -3.71 -8.89
CA LYS A 112 -9.15 -4.48 -7.98
C LYS A 112 -9.55 -5.84 -8.53
N ASP A 113 -9.32 -6.11 -9.82
CA ASP A 113 -9.46 -7.45 -10.38
C ASP A 113 -8.33 -8.38 -9.92
N ASN A 114 -7.21 -7.81 -9.46
CA ASN A 114 -6.18 -8.56 -8.78
C ASN A 114 -6.63 -8.87 -7.37
N LYS A 115 -6.57 -10.15 -6.99
CA LYS A 115 -6.93 -10.62 -5.65
C LYS A 115 -5.71 -11.18 -4.91
N PRO A 116 -4.63 -10.41 -4.72
CA PRO A 116 -3.55 -10.81 -3.83
C PRO A 116 -4.05 -10.80 -2.38
N TYR A 117 -3.55 -11.75 -1.59
CA TYR A 117 -3.76 -11.72 -0.15
C TYR A 117 -2.92 -10.61 0.50
N GLN A 118 -3.46 -9.96 1.53
CA GLN A 118 -2.83 -8.82 2.18
C GLN A 118 -1.45 -9.14 2.78
N HIS A 119 -1.25 -10.36 3.29
CA HIS A 119 0.04 -10.77 3.87
C HIS A 119 1.20 -10.69 2.87
N ARG A 120 0.93 -10.87 1.57
CA ARG A 120 2.00 -10.87 0.57
C ARG A 120 2.68 -9.51 0.48
N PHE A 121 1.92 -8.43 0.60
CA PHE A 121 2.48 -7.07 0.61
C PHE A 121 3.45 -6.88 1.78
N MET A 122 3.01 -7.27 2.98
CA MET A 122 3.78 -7.11 4.21
C MET A 122 5.04 -7.99 4.21
N VAL A 123 4.87 -9.28 3.89
CA VAL A 123 5.96 -10.25 3.87
C VAL A 123 7.01 -9.87 2.84
N THR A 124 6.60 -9.56 1.61
CA THR A 124 7.54 -9.16 0.56
C THR A 124 8.24 -7.85 0.90
N THR A 125 7.57 -6.92 1.60
CA THR A 125 8.23 -5.68 2.05
C THR A 125 9.31 -5.95 3.10
N ILE A 126 9.07 -6.86 4.04
CA ILE A 126 10.00 -7.19 5.12
C ILE A 126 11.16 -8.06 4.63
N GLN A 127 10.86 -9.03 3.76
CA GLN A 127 11.87 -9.89 3.14
C GLN A 127 12.67 -9.16 2.07
N GLY A 128 12.08 -8.16 1.41
CA GLY A 128 12.79 -7.23 0.54
C GLY A 128 13.86 -6.47 1.34
N GLN A 129 14.98 -6.13 0.71
CA GLN A 129 16.11 -5.42 1.33
C GLN A 129 15.80 -3.93 1.66
N ALA A 130 14.56 -3.62 1.95
CA ALA A 130 14.03 -2.27 2.03
C ALA A 130 14.04 -1.78 3.49
N ALA A 131 15.24 -1.62 4.07
CA ALA A 131 15.42 -1.34 5.51
C ALA A 131 14.69 -0.08 6.01
N GLU A 132 14.59 0.97 5.18
CA GLU A 132 13.80 2.18 5.52
C GLU A 132 12.29 1.90 5.57
N TRP A 133 11.80 0.96 4.77
CA TRP A 133 10.40 0.55 4.78
C TRP A 133 10.08 -0.36 5.97
N ALA A 134 11.03 -1.18 6.41
CA ALA A 134 10.91 -1.91 7.66
C ALA A 134 10.67 -0.97 8.86
N LYS A 135 11.33 0.19 8.91
CA LYS A 135 11.06 1.22 9.94
C LYS A 135 9.66 1.81 9.83
N THR A 136 9.19 2.10 8.61
CA THR A 136 7.85 2.65 8.37
C THR A 136 6.75 1.65 8.72
N LEU A 137 6.97 0.38 8.39
CA LEU A 137 6.15 -0.72 8.88
C LEU A 137 6.14 -0.72 10.41
N ALA A 138 7.30 -0.63 11.07
CA ALA A 138 7.39 -0.71 12.54
C ALA A 138 6.63 0.42 13.23
N LYS A 139 6.56 1.60 12.62
CA LYS A 139 5.69 2.69 13.08
C LYS A 139 4.20 2.37 12.88
N SER A 140 3.85 1.79 11.74
CA SER A 140 2.45 1.56 11.35
C SER A 140 1.81 0.37 12.07
N PHE A 141 2.60 -0.68 12.35
CA PHE A 141 2.15 -1.93 12.95
C PHE A 141 2.74 -2.20 14.33
N GLY A 142 3.81 -1.51 14.74
CA GLY A 142 4.58 -1.86 15.94
C GLY A 142 5.67 -2.90 15.65
N ALA A 143 6.85 -2.73 16.26
CA ALA A 143 8.02 -3.58 16.02
C ALA A 143 7.80 -5.05 16.41
N GLY A 144 7.13 -5.31 17.54
CA GLY A 144 6.80 -6.66 18.00
C GLY A 144 5.79 -7.37 17.08
N GLU A 145 4.92 -6.62 16.42
CA GLU A 145 3.88 -7.19 15.56
C GLU A 145 4.38 -7.53 14.16
N ILE A 146 5.43 -6.84 13.70
CA ILE A 146 6.16 -7.22 12.48
C ILE A 146 6.95 -8.48 12.71
N ALA A 147 7.66 -8.56 13.85
CA ALA A 147 8.34 -9.79 14.24
C ALA A 147 7.33 -10.96 14.31
N ASP A 148 6.14 -10.72 14.86
CA ASP A 148 5.03 -11.67 14.83
C ASP A 148 4.48 -11.93 13.43
N ALA A 149 4.34 -10.94 12.54
CA ALA A 149 3.85 -11.15 11.17
C ALA A 149 4.83 -11.99 10.33
N VAL A 150 6.14 -11.83 10.57
CA VAL A 150 7.20 -12.66 10.00
C VAL A 150 7.22 -14.04 10.64
N SER A 151 7.09 -14.13 11.96
CA SER A 151 7.17 -15.39 12.71
C SER A 151 5.89 -16.24 12.59
N LYS A 152 4.73 -15.60 12.33
CA LYS A 152 3.39 -16.20 12.18
C LYS A 152 2.92 -16.28 10.73
N LEU A 153 3.85 -16.28 9.77
CA LEU A 153 3.69 -16.80 8.41
C LEU A 153 3.20 -18.28 8.36
N GLY A 154 2.77 -18.84 9.48
CA GLY A 154 2.10 -20.12 9.61
C GLY A 154 0.59 -20.07 9.38
N ASN A 155 -0.22 -19.24 10.06
CA ASN A 155 -1.68 -19.54 10.13
C ASN A 155 -2.72 -18.38 10.20
N ASN A 156 -2.45 -17.18 10.74
CA ASN A 156 -3.52 -16.18 10.97
C ASN A 156 -3.46 -14.91 10.10
N PHE A 157 -2.33 -14.65 9.43
CA PHE A 157 -2.19 -13.56 8.45
C PHE A 157 -2.47 -14.05 7.01
N ILE A 158 -2.52 -15.37 6.84
CA ILE A 158 -2.59 -16.05 5.56
C ILE A 158 -4.05 -16.27 5.19
N GLY A 159 -4.46 -15.78 4.02
CA GLY A 159 -5.78 -16.05 3.44
C GLY A 159 -6.74 -14.87 3.34
N ASP A 160 -6.44 -13.73 3.99
CA ASP A 160 -7.29 -12.55 3.86
C ASP A 160 -6.94 -11.73 2.62
N TYR A 161 -7.97 -11.39 1.83
CA TYR A 161 -7.87 -10.46 0.73
C TYR A 161 -7.83 -9.02 1.23
N LEU A 162 -7.45 -8.09 0.36
CA LEU A 162 -7.61 -6.67 0.63
C LEU A 162 -9.10 -6.30 0.74
N HIS A 163 -9.40 -5.40 1.66
CA HIS A 163 -10.75 -4.97 1.97
C HIS A 163 -11.16 -3.77 1.13
N THR A 164 -12.46 -3.65 0.89
CA THR A 164 -13.09 -2.42 0.38
C THR A 164 -14.08 -1.95 1.43
N PHE A 165 -14.06 -0.66 1.76
CA PHE A 165 -14.96 -0.02 2.73
C PHE A 165 -15.77 1.10 2.04
#